data_AF-A0A2G5CT81-F1
#
_entry.id   AF-A0A2G5CT81-F1
#
_cell.length_a   1.000
_cell.length_b   1.000
_cell.length_c   1.000
_cell.angle_alpha   90.00
_cell.angle_beta   90.00
_cell.angle_gamma   90.00
#
_symmetry.space_group_name_H-M   'P 1'
#
loop_
_entity.id
_entity.type
_entity.pdbx_description
1 polymer ?
#
loop_
_entity_poly.entity_id
_entity_poly.type
_entity_poly.pdbx_seq_one_letter_code
_entity_poly.pdbx_strand_id
1 'polypeptide(L)'
;SPPPLPTTTIAVILLVFFSSSRWCENGHIACSPCCTKLGNKCPSCSWPIGYNRCLAIEKVIESIKVSCEYKPYGCGETFSYRQKNTHEEKCIYAPCVCPISDCSFRGSTKQRSLHFSSKHWSSARRFQYNCPFSVSVAKLESYLFFKKKMMAFFLF
;
A
#
# COMPACT_ATOMS: atom_id res chain seq x y z
N SER A 1 -10.59 27.87 0.34
CA SER A 1 -11.14 26.54 -0.02
C SER A 1 -10.59 26.16 -1.38
N PRO A 2 -10.15 24.91 -1.61
CA PRO A 2 -9.80 24.49 -2.96
C PRO A 2 -11.07 24.46 -3.82
N PRO A 3 -10.98 24.76 -5.12
CA PRO A 3 -12.13 24.71 -6.02
C PRO A 3 -12.67 23.28 -6.11
N PRO A 4 -14.00 23.10 -6.28
CA PRO A 4 -14.56 21.79 -6.56
C PRO A 4 -13.95 21.25 -7.85
N LEU A 5 -13.40 20.03 -7.79
CA LEU A 5 -12.86 19.36 -8.97
C LEU A 5 -13.99 19.19 -10.00
N PRO A 6 -13.73 19.36 -11.30
CA PRO A 6 -14.72 19.14 -12.34
C PRO A 6 -15.33 17.75 -12.22
N THR A 7 -16.63 17.62 -12.45
CA THR A 7 -17.38 16.34 -12.37
C THR A 7 -16.75 15.27 -13.27
N THR A 8 -16.15 15.69 -14.40
CA THR A 8 -15.35 14.85 -15.30
C THR A 8 -14.05 14.38 -14.67
N THR A 9 -13.34 15.23 -13.93
CA THR A 9 -12.14 14.85 -13.17
C THR A 9 -12.48 13.85 -12.06
N ILE A 10 -13.60 14.01 -11.37
CA ILE A 10 -14.10 13.06 -10.37
C ILE A 10 -14.46 11.72 -11.02
N ALA A 11 -15.17 11.75 -12.17
CA ALA A 11 -15.52 10.54 -12.90
C ALA A 11 -14.30 9.77 -13.42
N VAL A 12 -13.28 10.48 -13.93
CA VAL A 12 -12.01 9.87 -14.34
C VAL A 12 -11.29 9.26 -13.13
N ILE A 13 -11.22 9.95 -12.00
CA ILE A 13 -10.65 9.41 -10.76
C ILE A 13 -11.40 8.14 -10.31
N LEU A 14 -12.72 8.11 -10.37
CA LEU A 14 -13.54 6.94 -10.03
C LEU A 14 -13.32 5.75 -10.99
N LEU A 15 -13.11 6.01 -12.28
CA LEU A 15 -12.79 4.97 -13.27
C LEU A 15 -11.37 4.42 -13.10
N VAL A 16 -10.43 5.24 -12.65
CA VAL A 16 -9.03 4.84 -12.40
C VAL A 16 -8.92 3.75 -11.34
N PHE A 17 -9.88 3.65 -10.39
CA PHE A 17 -9.87 2.58 -9.39
C PHE A 17 -10.08 1.16 -9.96
N PHE A 18 -10.52 1.01 -11.22
CA PHE A 18 -10.87 -0.30 -11.76
C PHE A 18 -10.18 -0.61 -13.09
N SER A 19 -9.33 -1.65 -13.08
CA SER A 19 -8.58 -2.16 -14.24
C SER A 19 -9.44 -2.78 -15.35
N SER A 20 -10.77 -2.84 -15.17
CA SER A 20 -11.71 -3.41 -16.13
C SER A 20 -12.89 -2.46 -16.33
N SER A 21 -12.82 -1.70 -17.42
CA SER A 21 -13.85 -0.73 -17.79
C SER A 21 -14.72 -1.26 -18.93
N ARG A 22 -16.02 -1.05 -18.81
CA ARG A 22 -17.06 -1.45 -19.75
C ARG A 22 -17.80 -0.23 -20.23
N TRP A 23 -18.32 -0.26 -21.45
CA TRP A 23 -19.09 0.84 -22.01
C TRP A 23 -20.40 0.35 -22.62
N CYS A 24 -21.41 1.23 -22.61
CA CYS A 24 -22.66 1.02 -23.32
C CYS A 24 -22.58 1.63 -24.72
N GLU A 25 -23.52 1.30 -25.61
CA GLU A 25 -23.56 1.82 -26.98
C GLU A 25 -23.73 3.35 -27.05
N ASN A 26 -24.31 3.96 -26.02
CA ASN A 26 -24.40 5.42 -25.86
C ASN A 26 -23.12 6.07 -25.29
N GLY A 27 -22.01 5.32 -25.14
CA GLY A 27 -20.71 5.87 -24.75
C GLY A 27 -20.44 6.03 -23.24
N HIS A 28 -21.42 5.76 -22.37
CA HIS A 28 -21.18 5.79 -20.92
C HIS A 28 -20.31 4.62 -20.46
N ILE A 29 -19.42 4.88 -19.50
CA ILE A 29 -18.41 3.94 -19.01
C ILE A 29 -18.71 3.58 -17.55
N ALA A 30 -18.56 2.30 -17.20
CA ALA A 30 -18.65 1.80 -15.84
C ALA A 30 -17.62 0.68 -15.60
N CYS A 31 -17.23 0.47 -14.34
CA CYS A 31 -16.35 -0.64 -13.99
C CYS A 31 -17.07 -1.99 -14.14
N SER A 32 -16.34 -3.08 -14.42
CA SER A 32 -16.95 -4.41 -14.58
C SER A 32 -17.74 -4.84 -13.33
N PRO A 33 -17.25 -4.69 -12.09
CA PRO A 33 -18.04 -4.95 -10.88
C PRO A 33 -19.30 -4.07 -10.76
N CYS A 34 -19.20 -2.81 -11.20
CA CYS A 34 -20.29 -1.84 -11.18
C CYS A 34 -21.41 -2.28 -12.13
N CYS A 35 -21.05 -2.78 -13.31
CA CYS A 35 -22.00 -3.32 -14.28
C CYS A 35 -22.82 -4.46 -13.67
N THR A 36 -22.15 -5.43 -13.02
CA THR A 36 -22.82 -6.56 -12.38
C THR A 36 -23.74 -6.12 -11.24
N LYS A 37 -23.28 -5.20 -10.38
CA LYS A 37 -24.10 -4.64 -9.27
C LYS A 37 -25.34 -3.90 -9.76
N LEU A 38 -25.28 -3.29 -10.94
CA LEU A 38 -26.38 -2.55 -11.56
C LEU A 38 -27.20 -3.40 -12.55
N GLY A 39 -27.06 -4.73 -12.50
CA GLY A 39 -27.83 -5.64 -13.36
C GLY A 39 -27.54 -5.47 -14.85
N ASN A 40 -26.31 -5.10 -15.20
CA ASN A 40 -25.85 -4.84 -16.58
C ASN A 40 -26.69 -3.77 -17.31
N LYS A 41 -27.24 -2.80 -16.56
CA LYS A 41 -27.92 -1.62 -17.10
C LYS A 41 -27.14 -0.36 -16.77
N CYS A 42 -26.98 0.49 -17.77
CA CYS A 42 -26.34 1.79 -17.60
C CYS A 42 -27.20 2.67 -16.67
N PRO A 43 -26.65 3.24 -15.59
CA PRO A 43 -27.43 4.10 -14.70
C PRO A 43 -27.83 5.43 -15.35
N SER A 44 -27.11 5.88 -16.39
CA SER A 44 -27.35 7.16 -17.05
C SER A 44 -28.41 7.09 -18.16
N CYS A 45 -28.50 5.97 -18.88
CA CYS A 45 -29.40 5.86 -20.03
C CYS A 45 -30.22 4.56 -20.08
N SER A 46 -30.08 3.66 -19.10
CA SER A 46 -30.77 2.36 -19.03
C SER A 46 -30.44 1.34 -20.12
N TRP A 47 -29.52 1.66 -21.04
CA TRP A 47 -29.06 0.73 -22.07
C TRP A 47 -28.19 -0.39 -21.49
N PRO A 48 -28.12 -1.56 -22.17
CA PRO A 48 -27.21 -2.64 -21.79
C PRO A 48 -25.75 -2.15 -21.67
N ILE A 49 -25.08 -2.55 -20.60
CA ILE A 49 -23.66 -2.27 -20.33
C ILE A 49 -22.97 -3.50 -19.78
N GLY A 50 -21.67 -3.66 -20.04
CA GLY A 50 -20.87 -4.76 -19.46
C GLY A 50 -20.29 -5.72 -20.49
N TYR A 51 -20.88 -5.81 -21.69
CA TYR A 51 -20.38 -6.67 -22.76
C TYR A 51 -19.12 -6.09 -23.40
N ASN A 52 -19.18 -4.83 -23.82
CA ASN A 52 -18.07 -4.18 -24.52
C ASN A 52 -17.00 -3.69 -23.54
N ARG A 53 -15.75 -4.11 -23.75
CA ARG A 53 -14.58 -3.65 -22.97
C ARG A 53 -14.05 -2.33 -23.54
N CYS A 54 -13.66 -1.40 -22.67
CA CYS A 54 -13.13 -0.10 -23.07
C CYS A 54 -11.60 -0.05 -22.96
N LEU A 55 -10.90 -0.47 -24.02
CA LEU A 55 -9.43 -0.52 -24.05
C LEU A 55 -8.78 0.88 -24.00
N ALA A 56 -9.47 1.92 -24.50
CA ALA A 56 -8.98 3.29 -24.45
C ALA A 56 -8.76 3.76 -23.00
N ILE A 57 -9.74 3.52 -22.13
CA ILE A 57 -9.62 3.85 -20.71
C ILE A 57 -8.54 3.02 -20.02
N GLU A 58 -8.42 1.74 -20.36
CA GLU A 58 -7.34 0.90 -19.80
C GLU A 58 -5.95 1.45 -20.14
N LYS A 59 -5.74 1.92 -21.37
CA LYS A 59 -4.49 2.58 -21.79
C LYS A 59 -4.26 3.92 -21.07
N VAL A 60 -5.32 4.69 -20.82
CA VAL A 60 -5.22 5.93 -20.02
C VAL A 60 -4.81 5.58 -18.59
N ILE A 61 -5.40 4.57 -17.97
CA ILE A 61 -5.02 4.14 -16.62
C ILE A 61 -3.56 3.68 -16.58
N GLU A 62 -3.09 2.98 -17.61
CA GLU A 62 -1.70 2.53 -17.72
C GLU A 62 -0.68 3.67 -17.86
N SER A 63 -1.06 4.78 -18.51
CA SER A 63 -0.20 5.96 -18.65
C SER A 63 -0.13 6.82 -17.39
N ILE A 64 -1.11 6.71 -16.48
CA ILE A 64 -1.10 7.45 -15.22
C ILE A 64 0.03 6.93 -14.33
N LYS A 65 0.94 7.84 -13.98
CA LYS A 65 2.01 7.61 -13.02
C LYS A 65 1.62 8.16 -11.65
N VAL A 66 1.84 7.37 -10.61
CA VAL A 66 1.58 7.75 -9.21
C VAL A 66 2.82 7.52 -8.37
N SER A 67 3.02 8.38 -7.37
CA SER A 67 4.05 8.19 -6.35
C SER A 67 3.57 7.23 -5.26
N CYS A 68 4.49 6.47 -4.68
CA CYS A 68 4.20 5.61 -3.54
C CYS A 68 3.57 6.37 -2.35
N GLU A 69 2.55 5.78 -1.71
CA GLU A 69 1.97 6.34 -0.49
C GLU A 69 2.99 6.48 0.65
N TYR A 70 4.05 5.64 0.64
CA TYR A 70 5.12 5.65 1.64
C TYR A 70 6.25 6.64 1.33
N LYS A 71 6.03 7.60 0.43
CA LYS A 71 6.95 8.71 0.20
C LYS A 71 7.36 9.46 1.48
N PRO A 72 6.46 9.74 2.46
CA PRO A 72 6.85 10.33 3.74
C PRO A 72 7.83 9.48 4.57
N TYR A 73 7.90 8.17 4.32
CA TYR A 73 8.80 7.24 5.00
C TYR A 73 10.09 6.97 4.21
N GLY A 74 10.26 7.58 3.03
CA GLY A 74 11.49 7.51 2.23
C GLY A 74 11.36 6.86 0.86
N CYS A 75 10.17 6.40 0.47
CA CYS A 75 10.00 5.83 -0.87
C CYS A 75 10.04 6.93 -1.95
N GLY A 76 11.03 6.87 -2.85
CA GLY A 76 11.13 7.77 -4.00
C GLY A 76 10.44 7.25 -5.27
N GLU A 77 9.87 6.05 -5.25
CA GLU A 77 9.40 5.40 -6.48
C GLU A 77 8.12 6.02 -7.03
N THR A 78 8.06 6.03 -8.36
CA THR A 78 6.89 6.40 -9.15
C THR A 78 6.65 5.32 -10.19
N PHE A 79 5.42 4.83 -10.28
CA PHE A 79 5.05 3.67 -11.10
C PHE A 79 3.68 3.87 -11.74
N SER A 80 3.27 2.98 -12.65
CA SER A 80 1.92 3.09 -13.22
C SER A 80 0.86 2.82 -12.15
N TYR A 81 -0.32 3.43 -12.28
CA TYR A 81 -1.41 3.22 -11.33
C TYR A 81 -1.71 1.73 -11.10
N ARG A 82 -1.66 0.92 -12.16
CA ARG A 82 -1.88 -0.53 -12.11
C ARG A 82 -0.90 -1.26 -11.18
N GLN A 83 0.32 -0.75 -11.04
CA GLN A 83 1.36 -1.34 -10.19
C GLN A 83 1.30 -0.87 -8.73
N LYS A 84 0.40 0.07 -8.40
CA LYS A 84 0.34 0.71 -7.09
C LYS A 84 0.25 -0.29 -5.95
N ASN A 85 -0.82 -1.08 -5.91
CA ASN A 85 -1.04 -2.03 -4.82
C ASN A 85 0.10 -3.06 -4.73
N THR A 86 0.58 -3.55 -5.89
CA THR A 86 1.67 -4.54 -5.93
C THR A 86 2.99 -4.00 -5.40
N HIS A 87 3.27 -2.70 -5.60
CA HIS A 87 4.43 -2.05 -5.02
C HIS A 87 4.21 -1.81 -3.52
N GLU A 88 3.06 -1.25 -3.13
CA GLU A 88 2.78 -0.87 -1.74
C GLU A 88 2.78 -2.10 -0.80
N GLU A 89 2.27 -3.24 -1.24
CA GLU A 89 2.35 -4.52 -0.51
C GLU A 89 3.78 -5.00 -0.23
N LYS A 90 4.74 -4.60 -1.06
CA LYS A 90 6.15 -5.06 -1.01
C LYS A 90 7.13 -3.92 -0.70
N CYS A 91 6.63 -2.72 -0.41
CA CYS A 91 7.46 -1.55 -0.27
C CYS A 91 8.30 -1.64 1.00
N ILE A 92 9.63 -1.59 0.87
CA ILE A 92 10.54 -1.64 2.01
C ILE A 92 10.43 -0.40 2.94
N TYR A 93 9.79 0.66 2.45
CA TYR A 93 9.52 1.89 3.19
C TYR A 93 8.14 1.88 3.85
N ALA A 94 7.35 0.82 3.68
CA ALA A 94 6.10 0.66 4.40
C ALA A 94 6.36 0.78 5.92
N PRO A 95 5.49 1.49 6.66
CA PRO A 95 5.73 1.76 8.07
C PRO A 95 5.68 0.46 8.87
N CYS A 96 6.73 0.24 9.65
CA CYS A 96 6.83 -0.87 10.58
C CYS A 96 5.95 -0.61 11.80
N VAL A 97 5.23 -1.64 12.24
CA VAL A 97 4.53 -1.65 13.53
C VAL A 97 5.47 -2.17 14.61
N CYS A 98 5.42 -1.60 15.82
CA CYS A 98 6.16 -2.15 16.94
C CYS A 98 5.51 -3.47 17.38
N PRO A 99 6.29 -4.55 17.51
CA PRO A 99 5.70 -5.84 17.79
C PRO A 99 5.55 -6.16 19.29
N ILE A 100 5.84 -5.19 20.16
CA ILE A 100 5.62 -5.31 21.61
C ILE A 100 4.15 -5.04 21.90
N SER A 101 3.54 -5.95 22.68
CA SER A 101 2.17 -5.79 23.17
C SER A 101 1.98 -4.42 23.84
N ASP A 102 0.82 -3.79 23.59
CA ASP A 102 0.47 -2.44 24.08
C ASP A 102 1.33 -1.28 23.52
N CYS A 103 2.10 -1.52 22.45
CA CYS A 103 2.82 -0.46 21.75
C CYS A 103 2.17 -0.11 20.40
N SER A 104 1.60 1.08 20.30
CA SER A 104 0.94 1.58 19.09
C SER A 104 1.89 2.28 18.11
N PHE A 105 3.21 2.09 18.24
CA PHE A 105 4.17 2.76 17.37
C PHE A 105 4.05 2.26 15.93
N ARG A 106 4.02 3.22 14.99
CA ARG A 106 4.03 3.00 13.56
C ARG A 106 4.94 4.04 12.90
N GLY A 107 5.93 3.59 12.13
CA GLY A 107 6.87 4.52 11.50
C GLY A 107 7.88 3.84 10.59
N SER A 108 8.76 4.64 9.98
CA SER A 108 9.84 4.12 9.13
C SER A 108 10.79 3.20 9.90
N THR A 109 11.54 2.37 9.18
CA THR A 109 12.59 1.51 9.74
C THR A 109 13.59 2.29 10.60
N LYS A 110 13.95 3.53 10.20
CA LYS A 110 14.83 4.42 10.97
C LYS A 110 14.17 4.92 12.25
N GLN A 111 12.88 5.27 12.21
CA GLN A 111 12.15 5.67 13.41
C GLN A 111 11.95 4.49 14.36
N ARG A 112 11.80 3.27 13.85
CA ARG A 112 11.67 2.05 14.66
C ARG A 112 12.87 1.82 15.57
N SER A 113 14.11 1.98 15.08
CA SER A 113 15.31 1.79 15.88
C SER A 113 15.44 2.84 17.00
N LEU A 114 15.07 4.08 16.71
CA LEU A 114 15.01 5.17 17.70
C LEU A 114 13.91 4.95 18.75
N HIS A 115 12.70 4.59 18.30
CA HIS A 115 11.57 4.24 19.17
C HIS A 115 11.95 3.11 20.12
N PHE A 116 12.52 2.03 19.59
CA PHE A 116 12.91 0.89 20.42
C PHE A 116 13.99 1.26 21.43
N SER A 117 15.00 2.03 21.03
CA SER A 117 16.08 2.46 21.91
C SER A 117 15.61 3.39 23.04
N SER A 118 14.49 4.09 22.85
CA SER A 118 13.95 5.05 23.82
C SER A 118 12.80 4.49 24.66
N LYS A 119 11.93 3.65 24.10
CA LYS A 119 10.72 3.12 24.75
C LYS A 119 10.81 1.66 25.17
N HIS A 120 11.65 0.86 24.51
CA HIS A 120 11.77 -0.58 24.76
C HIS A 120 13.22 -1.01 24.96
N TRP A 121 14.06 -0.11 25.49
CA TRP A 121 15.50 -0.35 25.62
C TRP A 121 15.82 -1.62 26.44
N SER A 122 14.96 -1.96 27.41
CA SER A 122 15.06 -3.11 28.32
C SER A 122 14.65 -4.42 27.67
N SER A 123 13.89 -4.39 26.56
CA SER A 123 13.42 -5.57 25.84
C SER A 123 14.47 -6.15 24.88
N ALA A 124 15.62 -5.49 24.69
CA ALA A 124 16.69 -5.97 23.84
C ALA A 124 17.55 -7.05 24.52
N ARG A 125 17.81 -8.18 23.84
CA ARG A 125 18.82 -9.14 24.29
C ARG A 125 20.23 -8.60 24.05
N ARG A 126 21.05 -8.59 25.10
CA ARG A 126 22.48 -8.25 25.02
C ARG A 126 23.23 -9.43 24.41
N PHE A 127 24.17 -9.16 23.51
CA PHE A 127 25.07 -10.18 22.97
C PHE A 127 26.51 -9.66 22.89
N GLN A 128 27.47 -10.58 22.80
CA GLN A 128 28.89 -10.28 22.64
C GLN A 128 29.40 -10.79 21.29
N TYR A 129 30.35 -10.06 20.69
CA TYR A 129 30.96 -10.48 19.44
C TYR A 129 31.90 -11.67 19.70
N ASN A 130 31.95 -12.61 18.76
CA ASN A 130 32.79 -13.81 18.85
C ASN A 130 32.45 -14.75 20.03
N CYS A 131 31.26 -14.62 20.60
CA CYS A 131 30.73 -15.52 21.61
C CYS A 131 29.50 -16.23 21.02
N PRO A 132 29.57 -17.53 20.69
CA PRO A 132 28.41 -18.27 20.23
C PRO A 132 27.34 -18.27 21.33
N PHE A 133 26.11 -17.94 20.98
CA PHE A 133 24.97 -18.04 21.89
C PHE A 133 23.79 -18.69 21.17
N SER A 134 23.04 -19.52 21.89
CA SER A 134 21.86 -20.19 21.36
C SER A 134 20.67 -19.24 21.40
N VAL A 135 19.94 -19.17 20.29
CA VAL A 135 18.68 -18.44 20.21
C VAL A 135 17.58 -19.39 19.83
N SER A 136 16.53 -19.39 20.64
CA SER A 136 15.32 -20.16 20.39
C SER A 136 14.24 -19.17 20.01
N VAL A 137 13.87 -19.14 18.73
CA VAL A 137 12.72 -18.37 18.26
C VAL A 137 11.49 -19.26 18.42
N ALA A 138 10.55 -18.85 19.26
CA ALA A 138 9.27 -19.55 19.33
C ALA A 138 8.54 -19.40 17.99
N LYS A 139 7.79 -20.41 17.56
CA LYS A 139 7.09 -20.44 16.25
C LYS A 139 6.08 -19.29 16.03
N LEU A 140 5.80 -18.51 17.07
CA LEU A 140 4.90 -17.34 17.11
C LEU A 140 5.65 -15.99 17.19
N GLU A 141 6.98 -15.99 17.36
CA GLU A 141 7.80 -14.79 17.32
C GLU A 141 8.43 -14.66 15.92
N SER A 142 8.11 -13.58 15.21
CA SER A 142 8.60 -13.30 13.86
C SER A 142 9.87 -12.43 13.83
N TYR A 143 10.54 -12.23 14.97
CA TYR A 143 11.72 -11.37 15.08
C TYR A 143 12.54 -11.63 16.36
N LEU A 144 13.84 -11.32 16.30
CA LEU A 144 14.75 -11.29 17.45
C LEU A 144 15.53 -9.96 17.50
N PHE A 145 15.63 -9.37 18.68
CA PHE A 145 16.35 -8.10 18.87
C PHE A 145 17.69 -8.27 19.60
N PHE A 146 18.77 -7.83 18.95
CA PHE A 146 20.12 -7.90 19.49
C PHE A 146 20.73 -6.50 19.66
N LYS A 147 21.31 -6.21 20.82
CA LYS A 147 22.01 -4.92 21.08
C LYS A 147 23.47 -5.11 21.47
N LYS A 148 24.35 -4.32 20.87
CA LYS A 148 25.72 -4.01 21.35
C LYS A 148 25.81 -2.52 21.72
N LYS A 149 26.70 -2.13 22.64
CA LYS A 149 27.07 -0.75 23.04
C LYS A 149 26.69 0.37 22.02
N MET A 150 25.42 0.80 22.02
CA MET A 150 24.79 1.82 21.16
C MET A 150 24.40 1.47 19.70
N MET A 151 24.49 0.22 19.25
CA MET A 151 23.97 -0.22 17.94
C MET A 151 23.06 -1.44 18.11
N ALA A 152 21.79 -1.30 17.71
CA ALA A 152 20.80 -2.38 17.67
C ALA A 152 20.82 -3.04 16.28
N PHE A 153 20.97 -4.36 16.24
CA PHE A 153 20.93 -5.16 15.03
C PHE A 153 19.61 -5.95 15.01
N PHE A 154 19.00 -6.00 13.83
CA PHE A 154 17.74 -6.72 13.57
C PHE A 154 18.06 -7.93 12.71
N LEU A 155 17.59 -9.12 13.12
CA LEU A 155 17.54 -10.31 12.26
C LEU A 155 16.07 -10.59 11.98
N PHE A 156 15.73 -10.65 10.68
CA PHE A 156 14.45 -11.17 10.18
C PHE A 156 14.55 -12.69 10.05
#